data_AF-J9GFI5-F1
#
_entry.id   AF-J9GFI5-F1
#
_cell.length_a   1.000
_cell.length_b   1.000
_cell.length_c   1.000
_cell.angle_alpha   90.00
_cell.angle_beta   90.00
_cell.angle_gamma   90.00
#
_symmetry.space_group_name_H-M   'P 1'
#
loop_
_entity.id
_entity.type
_entity.pdbx_description
1 polymer ?
#
loop_
_entity_poly.entity_id
_entity_poly.type
_entity_poly.pdbx_seq_one_letter_code
_entity_poly.pdbx_strand_id
1 'polypeptide(L)'
;MDYLVSLTAHGNGPDDKLGKVNSTLIHTHRGISILLQLDVTTPRPYSRLQTVCATHGFVQKYPIPTIQTATFPNALTGEEALKEAEKYMSNGAASLWKKGHELGVPNEMNFTMDSRLIYCLRNGLPMDIDVYDAAEWSCLAELSQKSAKEGSRPIPIPDFTRGRWKELKEHRFYF
;
A
#
# COMPACT_ATOMS: atom_id res chain seq x y z
N MET A 1 12.12 -0.27 5.38
CA MET A 1 12.16 -1.67 4.89
C MET A 1 13.59 -2.20 5.03
N ASP A 2 13.82 -3.52 4.97
CA ASP A 2 15.15 -4.14 5.20
C ASP A 2 15.78 -4.58 3.87
N TYR A 3 15.21 -5.60 3.22
CA TYR A 3 15.63 -6.04 1.89
C TYR A 3 14.43 -6.50 1.06
N LEU A 4 14.63 -6.70 -0.24
CA LEU A 4 13.65 -7.30 -1.13
C LEU A 4 14.23 -8.43 -1.98
N VAL A 5 13.35 -9.31 -2.45
CA VAL A 5 13.62 -10.33 -3.47
C VAL A 5 12.53 -10.20 -4.54
N SER A 6 12.92 -10.21 -5.80
CA SER A 6 12.00 -9.98 -6.91
C SER A 6 12.19 -11.01 -8.02
N LEU A 7 11.07 -11.44 -8.60
CA LEU A 7 10.99 -12.26 -9.79
C LEU A 7 10.19 -11.50 -10.85
N THR A 8 10.66 -11.54 -12.10
CA THR A 8 9.90 -11.00 -13.25
C THR A 8 9.67 -12.12 -14.25
N ALA A 9 8.41 -12.36 -14.62
CA ALA A 9 8.06 -13.30 -15.66
C ALA A 9 8.65 -12.84 -17.01
N HIS A 10 8.97 -13.81 -17.88
CA HIS A 10 9.29 -13.51 -19.25
C HIS A 10 8.06 -12.91 -19.94
N GLY A 11 8.25 -11.74 -20.55
CA GLY A 11 7.22 -11.17 -21.40
C GLY A 11 7.16 -11.89 -22.75
N ASN A 12 6.10 -11.60 -23.50
CA ASN A 12 5.85 -12.06 -24.84
C ASN A 12 5.72 -10.87 -25.81
N GLY A 13 5.78 -11.15 -27.11
CA GLY A 13 5.68 -10.14 -28.17
C GLY A 13 7.03 -9.48 -28.52
N PRO A 14 7.06 -8.61 -29.54
CA PRO A 14 8.29 -8.05 -30.09
C PRO A 14 9.06 -7.11 -29.15
N ASP A 15 8.44 -6.63 -28.07
CA ASP A 15 9.06 -5.78 -27.05
C ASP A 15 9.12 -6.41 -25.65
N ASP A 16 8.80 -7.70 -25.52
CA ASP A 16 8.77 -8.48 -24.28
C ASP A 16 7.99 -7.81 -23.13
N LYS A 17 6.96 -7.00 -23.42
CA LYS A 17 6.15 -6.34 -22.39
C LYS A 17 4.91 -7.12 -22.01
N LEU A 18 4.29 -7.82 -22.96
CA LEU A 18 3.02 -8.52 -22.71
C LEU A 18 3.25 -9.68 -21.72
N GLY A 19 2.53 -9.70 -20.59
CA GLY A 19 2.72 -10.75 -19.58
C GLY A 19 4.00 -10.60 -18.73
N LYS A 20 4.71 -9.48 -18.83
CA LYS A 20 5.86 -9.14 -17.99
C LYS A 20 5.40 -8.72 -16.59
N VAL A 21 5.02 -9.71 -15.78
CA VAL A 21 4.56 -9.51 -14.40
C VAL A 21 5.75 -9.55 -13.45
N ASN A 22 5.83 -8.57 -12.54
CA ASN A 22 6.81 -8.55 -11.47
C ASN A 22 6.15 -8.87 -10.13
N SER A 23 6.76 -9.79 -9.37
CA SER A 23 6.38 -10.11 -8.00
C SER A 23 7.58 -9.92 -7.09
N THR A 24 7.45 -9.01 -6.13
CA THR A 24 8.49 -8.63 -5.18
C THR A 24 8.04 -8.93 -3.76
N LEU A 25 8.84 -9.70 -3.03
CA LEU A 25 8.71 -9.90 -1.58
C LEU A 25 9.65 -8.94 -0.87
N ILE A 26 9.09 -8.10 -0.02
CA ILE A 26 9.83 -7.13 0.80
C ILE A 26 9.81 -7.63 2.24
N HIS A 27 10.99 -7.68 2.84
CA HIS A 27 11.17 -7.96 4.26
C HIS A 27 11.35 -6.64 5.03
N THR A 28 10.74 -6.55 6.21
CA THR A 28 10.90 -5.39 7.10
C THR A 28 11.79 -5.76 8.30
N HIS A 29 12.38 -4.75 8.94
CA HIS A 29 13.18 -4.93 10.16
C HIS A 29 12.44 -5.63 11.32
N ARG A 30 11.10 -5.68 11.29
CA ARG A 30 10.26 -6.34 12.30
C ARG A 30 9.78 -7.74 11.88
N GLY A 31 10.28 -8.28 10.78
CA GLY A 31 9.90 -9.61 10.29
C GLY A 31 8.56 -9.67 9.54
N ILE A 32 7.94 -8.52 9.24
CA ILE A 32 6.76 -8.46 8.38
C ILE A 32 7.19 -8.64 6.92
N SER A 33 6.45 -9.45 6.16
CA SER A 33 6.59 -9.60 4.72
C SER A 33 5.51 -8.81 3.98
N ILE A 34 5.89 -8.21 2.85
CA ILE A 34 4.97 -7.48 1.97
C ILE A 34 5.13 -8.04 0.56
N LEU A 35 4.03 -8.49 -0.05
CA LEU A 35 3.98 -8.83 -1.47
C LEU A 35 3.57 -7.59 -2.26
N LEU A 36 4.48 -7.13 -3.13
CA LEU A 36 4.21 -6.10 -4.13
C LEU A 36 4.20 -6.75 -5.51
N GLN A 37 3.15 -6.50 -6.29
CA GLN A 37 3.03 -7.02 -7.65
C GLN A 37 2.76 -5.88 -8.63
N LEU A 38 3.52 -5.84 -9.72
CA LEU A 38 3.25 -4.97 -10.86
C LEU A 38 2.84 -5.82 -12.06
N ASP A 39 1.60 -5.62 -12.49
CA ASP A 39 1.01 -6.27 -13.64
C ASP A 39 0.09 -5.27 -14.34
N VAL A 40 0.59 -4.67 -15.41
CA VAL A 40 -0.10 -3.64 -16.20
C VAL A 40 -0.29 -4.06 -17.66
N THR A 41 0.04 -5.31 -17.98
CA THR A 41 0.10 -5.80 -19.36
C THR A 41 -0.78 -7.02 -19.60
N THR A 42 -1.26 -7.70 -18.56
CA THR A 42 -2.18 -8.83 -18.73
C THR A 42 -3.65 -8.38 -18.80
N PRO A 43 -4.50 -9.07 -19.59
CA PRO A 43 -5.94 -8.80 -19.63
C PRO A 43 -6.62 -9.38 -18.39
N ARG A 44 -6.57 -8.66 -17.27
CA ARG A 44 -7.10 -9.08 -15.97
C ARG A 44 -7.98 -8.00 -15.33
N PRO A 45 -8.84 -8.37 -14.37
CA PRO A 45 -9.54 -7.38 -13.54
C PRO A 45 -8.57 -6.48 -12.78
N TYR A 46 -8.97 -5.22 -12.60
CA TYR A 46 -8.23 -4.27 -11.78
C TYR A 46 -8.08 -4.79 -10.34
N SER A 47 -6.86 -4.72 -9.81
CA SER A 47 -6.60 -5.08 -8.42
C SER A 47 -5.36 -4.37 -7.92
N ARG A 48 -5.43 -3.89 -6.68
CA ARG A 48 -4.26 -3.44 -5.90
C ARG A 48 -3.85 -4.46 -4.84
N LEU A 49 -4.40 -5.67 -4.90
CA LEU A 49 -4.36 -6.72 -3.87
C LEU A 49 -4.99 -6.24 -2.55
N GLN A 50 -4.38 -5.26 -1.89
CA GLN A 50 -4.83 -4.60 -0.66
C GLN A 50 -5.31 -5.62 0.38
N THR A 51 -4.39 -6.47 0.82
CA THR A 51 -4.62 -7.51 1.83
C THR A 51 -3.70 -7.29 3.01
N VAL A 52 -4.23 -7.44 4.23
CA VAL A 52 -3.46 -7.43 5.47
C VAL A 52 -3.85 -8.66 6.28
N CYS A 53 -2.84 -9.42 6.69
CA CYS A 53 -2.99 -10.62 7.51
C CYS A 53 -2.24 -10.41 8.84
N ALA A 54 -2.91 -10.67 9.95
CA ALA A 54 -2.34 -10.57 11.29
C ALA A 54 -2.83 -11.71 12.19
N THR A 55 -2.30 -11.80 13.41
CA THR A 55 -2.63 -12.87 14.37
C THR A 55 -4.09 -12.89 14.81
N HIS A 56 -4.78 -11.74 14.78
CA HIS A 56 -6.17 -11.62 15.24
C HIS A 56 -7.16 -11.28 14.12
N GLY A 57 -6.70 -11.17 12.88
CA GLY A 57 -7.59 -10.88 11.78
C GLY A 57 -6.94 -10.76 10.41
N PHE A 58 -7.82 -10.68 9.42
CA PHE A 58 -7.57 -10.64 8.01
C PHE A 58 -8.52 -9.62 7.39
N VAL A 59 -7.98 -8.73 6.54
CA VAL A 59 -8.78 -7.82 5.72
C VAL A 59 -8.26 -7.81 4.30
N GLN A 60 -9.16 -7.77 3.31
CA GLN A 60 -8.79 -7.50 1.92
C GLN A 60 -9.82 -6.64 1.21
N LYS A 61 -9.40 -5.90 0.18
CA LYS A 61 -10.31 -5.16 -0.71
C LYS A 61 -10.60 -5.89 -2.01
N TYR A 62 -9.60 -6.55 -2.60
CA TYR A 62 -9.71 -7.24 -3.89
C TYR A 62 -9.47 -8.75 -3.74
N PRO A 63 -10.09 -9.59 -4.60
CA PRO A 63 -11.11 -9.23 -5.59
C PRO A 63 -12.48 -8.92 -4.97
N ILE A 64 -12.73 -9.43 -3.76
CA ILE A 64 -13.96 -9.22 -3.00
C ILE A 64 -13.56 -8.70 -1.61
N PRO A 65 -14.20 -7.62 -1.11
CA PRO A 65 -13.99 -7.18 0.26
C PRO A 65 -14.22 -8.35 1.23
N THR A 66 -13.28 -8.59 2.14
CA THR A 66 -13.39 -9.68 3.10
C THR A 66 -12.79 -9.25 4.42
N ILE A 67 -13.48 -9.56 5.52
CA ILE A 67 -13.00 -9.34 6.88
C ILE A 67 -13.22 -10.63 7.65
N GLN A 68 -12.16 -11.15 8.26
CA GLN A 68 -12.23 -12.22 9.25
C GLN A 68 -11.44 -11.80 10.48
N THR A 69 -12.05 -11.89 11.66
CA THR A 69 -11.36 -11.65 12.92
C THR A 69 -11.55 -12.88 13.82
N ALA A 70 -10.77 -12.96 14.90
CA ALA A 70 -10.97 -14.00 15.91
C ALA A 70 -12.35 -13.95 16.60
N THR A 71 -13.12 -12.86 16.41
CA THR A 71 -14.43 -12.66 17.02
C THR A 71 -15.60 -13.09 16.13
N PHE A 72 -15.39 -13.33 14.84
CA PHE A 72 -16.44 -13.75 13.92
C PHE A 72 -16.40 -15.28 13.69
N PRO A 73 -17.55 -15.97 13.75
CA PRO A 73 -17.59 -17.41 13.48
C PRO A 73 -17.26 -17.72 12.01
N ASN A 74 -17.58 -16.81 11.09
CA ASN A 74 -17.33 -16.92 9.66
C ASN A 74 -16.86 -15.57 9.10
N ALA A 75 -16.14 -15.62 7.97
CA ALA A 75 -15.67 -14.42 7.29
C ALA A 75 -16.84 -13.62 6.71
N LEU A 76 -16.83 -12.31 6.93
CA LEU A 76 -17.73 -11.37 6.26
C LEU A 76 -17.19 -11.11 4.86
N THR A 77 -18.07 -11.05 3.86
CA THR A 77 -17.67 -10.80 2.46
C THR A 77 -18.58 -9.77 1.78
N GLY A 78 -18.09 -9.14 0.71
CA GLY A 78 -18.88 -8.21 -0.09
C GLY A 78 -19.42 -7.03 0.72
N GLU A 79 -20.72 -6.77 0.64
CA GLU A 79 -21.39 -5.66 1.33
C GLU A 79 -21.30 -5.77 2.86
N GLU A 80 -21.38 -6.98 3.42
CA GLU A 80 -21.29 -7.19 4.87
C GLU A 80 -19.91 -6.78 5.40
N ALA A 81 -18.84 -7.13 4.65
CA ALA A 81 -17.49 -6.71 4.96
C ALA A 81 -17.32 -5.18 4.87
N LEU A 82 -17.94 -4.53 3.88
CA LEU A 82 -17.89 -3.08 3.74
C LEU A 82 -18.61 -2.37 4.89
N LYS A 83 -19.80 -2.83 5.26
CA LYS A 83 -20.58 -2.30 6.39
C LYS A 83 -19.83 -2.47 7.72
N GLU A 84 -19.09 -3.57 7.89
CA GLU A 84 -18.23 -3.75 9.05
C GLU A 84 -17.04 -2.77 9.03
N ALA A 85 -16.40 -2.58 7.87
CA ALA A 85 -15.28 -1.64 7.71
C ALA A 85 -15.66 -0.19 8.03
N GLU A 86 -16.89 0.23 7.69
CA GLU A 86 -17.41 1.58 7.95
C GLU A 86 -17.37 1.96 9.44
N LYS A 87 -17.50 0.99 10.35
CA LYS A 87 -17.42 1.22 11.80
C LYS A 87 -16.06 1.77 12.25
N TYR A 88 -15.02 1.52 11.46
CA TYR A 88 -13.64 1.94 11.74
C TYR A 88 -13.26 3.25 11.02
N MET A 89 -14.17 3.85 10.23
CA MET A 89 -13.96 5.10 9.51
C MET A 89 -14.22 6.33 10.42
N SER A 90 -13.44 6.48 11.48
CA SER A 90 -13.64 7.49 12.55
C SER A 90 -12.60 8.61 12.60
N ASN A 91 -11.51 8.54 11.85
CA ASN A 91 -10.46 9.55 11.87
C ASN A 91 -10.73 10.73 10.92
N GLY A 92 -9.93 11.79 11.00
CA GLY A 92 -10.12 12.99 10.17
C GLY A 92 -9.97 12.74 8.66
N ALA A 93 -9.19 11.74 8.24
CA ALA A 93 -9.11 11.35 6.83
C ALA A 93 -10.45 10.76 6.35
N ALA A 94 -11.11 9.96 7.19
CA ALA A 94 -12.46 9.47 6.92
C ALA A 94 -13.49 10.61 6.85
N SER A 95 -13.36 11.65 7.68
CA SER A 95 -14.21 12.85 7.59
C SER A 95 -14.03 13.60 6.26
N LEU A 96 -12.79 13.76 5.80
CA LEU A 96 -12.51 14.37 4.49
C LEU A 96 -13.05 13.51 3.33
N TRP A 97 -12.93 12.19 3.43
CA TRP A 97 -13.49 11.27 2.44
C TRP A 97 -15.02 11.39 2.37
N LYS A 98 -15.71 11.39 3.52
CA LYS A 98 -17.17 11.60 3.60
C LYS A 98 -17.59 12.94 3.01
N LYS A 99 -16.84 14.01 3.31
CA LYS A 99 -17.07 15.32 2.70
C LYS A 99 -16.91 15.30 1.18
N GLY A 100 -15.89 14.61 0.66
CA GLY A 100 -15.71 14.41 -0.78
C GLY A 100 -16.92 13.71 -1.41
N HIS A 101 -17.42 12.68 -0.74
CA HIS A 101 -18.61 11.94 -1.16
C HIS A 101 -19.86 12.82 -1.17
N GLU A 102 -20.12 13.58 -0.10
CA GLU A 102 -21.24 14.54 -0.01
C GLU A 102 -21.21 15.63 -1.08
N LEU A 103 -20.00 16.05 -1.48
CA LEU A 103 -19.79 17.04 -2.55
C LEU A 103 -19.90 16.43 -3.96
N GLY A 104 -20.00 15.11 -4.10
CA GLY A 104 -20.07 14.43 -5.39
C GLY A 104 -18.80 14.60 -6.24
N VAL A 105 -17.63 14.68 -5.61
CA VAL A 105 -16.36 14.82 -6.34
C VAL A 105 -16.06 13.58 -7.19
N PRO A 106 -15.35 13.71 -8.33
CA PRO A 106 -15.07 12.55 -9.20
C PRO A 106 -14.20 11.46 -8.55
N ASN A 107 -13.42 11.80 -7.53
CA ASN A 107 -12.54 10.88 -6.82
C ASN A 107 -12.31 11.36 -5.38
N GLU A 108 -12.97 10.71 -4.43
CA GLU A 108 -12.92 11.07 -3.01
C GLU A 108 -11.55 10.82 -2.39
N MET A 109 -10.75 9.89 -2.93
CA MET A 109 -9.37 9.64 -2.48
C MET A 109 -8.47 10.82 -2.83
N ASN A 110 -8.54 11.31 -4.07
CA ASN A 110 -7.79 12.49 -4.51
C ASN A 110 -8.23 13.73 -3.72
N PHE A 111 -9.54 13.93 -3.56
CA PHE A 111 -10.07 15.03 -2.75
C PHE A 111 -9.54 14.98 -1.32
N THR A 112 -9.53 13.80 -0.69
CA THR A 112 -9.01 13.61 0.67
C THR A 112 -7.52 13.95 0.75
N MET A 113 -6.73 13.45 -0.20
CA MET A 113 -5.29 13.68 -0.26
C MET A 113 -4.96 15.17 -0.46
N ASP A 114 -5.59 15.83 -1.42
CA ASP A 114 -5.34 17.24 -1.73
C ASP A 114 -5.82 18.16 -0.59
N SER A 115 -7.01 17.88 -0.03
CA SER A 115 -7.53 18.60 1.13
C SER A 115 -6.59 18.49 2.32
N ARG A 116 -6.02 17.29 2.52
CA ARG A 116 -5.10 17.03 3.63
C ARG A 116 -3.76 17.73 3.44
N LEU A 117 -3.21 17.71 2.22
CA LEU A 117 -2.01 18.48 1.85
C LEU A 117 -2.21 19.97 2.15
N ILE A 118 -3.30 20.56 1.66
CA ILE A 118 -3.62 21.98 1.88
C ILE A 118 -3.77 22.29 3.37
N TYR A 119 -4.43 21.40 4.13
CA TYR A 119 -4.59 21.57 5.57
C TYR A 119 -3.23 21.63 6.28
N CYS A 120 -2.32 20.71 6.00
CA CYS A 120 -1.01 20.71 6.64
C CYS A 120 -0.21 21.98 6.30
N LEU A 121 -0.22 22.40 5.03
CA LEU A 121 0.47 23.62 4.59
C LEU A 121 -0.08 24.87 5.27
N ARG A 122 -1.41 24.99 5.42
CA ARG A 122 -2.04 26.15 6.07
C ARG A 122 -1.77 26.24 7.56
N ASN A 123 -1.48 25.12 8.21
CA ASN A 123 -1.29 25.05 9.66
C ASN A 123 0.18 24.82 10.08
N GLY A 124 1.12 24.77 9.13
CA GLY A 124 2.53 24.48 9.43
C GLY A 124 2.76 23.08 10.02
N LEU A 125 1.95 22.10 9.61
CA LEU A 125 2.03 20.72 10.09
C LEU A 125 2.93 19.87 9.16
N PRO A 126 3.53 18.79 9.69
CA PRO A 126 4.22 17.81 8.84
C PRO A 126 3.27 17.16 7.85
N MET A 127 3.81 16.70 6.72
CA MET A 127 3.06 15.91 5.74
C MET A 127 2.81 14.50 6.30
N ASP A 128 1.68 13.89 5.90
CA ASP A 128 1.37 12.51 6.32
C ASP A 128 2.26 11.47 5.62
N ILE A 129 2.81 11.81 4.45
CA ILE A 129 3.83 11.06 3.72
C ILE A 129 4.97 12.03 3.47
N ASP A 130 6.15 11.77 4.04
CA ASP A 130 7.30 12.66 3.93
C ASP A 130 8.25 12.27 2.78
N VAL A 131 9.37 13.00 2.67
CA VAL A 131 10.36 12.77 1.62
C VAL A 131 11.07 11.41 1.75
N TYR A 132 11.21 10.88 2.97
CA TYR A 132 11.86 9.60 3.22
C TYR A 132 10.93 8.45 2.87
N ASP A 133 9.63 8.57 3.17
CA ASP A 133 8.61 7.62 2.71
C ASP A 133 8.60 7.55 1.18
N ALA A 134 8.57 8.70 0.52
CA ALA A 134 8.58 8.80 -0.94
C ALA A 134 9.85 8.18 -1.56
N ALA A 135 11.03 8.43 -0.97
CA ALA A 135 12.29 7.86 -1.43
C ALA A 135 12.32 6.33 -1.24
N GLU A 136 11.87 5.84 -0.08
CA GLU A 136 11.81 4.41 0.22
C GLU A 136 10.89 3.67 -0.76
N TRP A 137 9.70 4.21 -1.07
CA TRP A 137 8.78 3.56 -1.99
C TRP A 137 9.27 3.63 -3.44
N SER A 138 9.85 4.77 -3.84
CA SER A 138 10.31 4.98 -5.22
C SER A 138 11.50 4.09 -5.57
N CYS A 139 12.41 3.83 -4.62
CA CYS A 139 13.58 3.00 -4.88
C CYS A 139 13.24 1.54 -5.23
N LEU A 140 12.04 1.07 -4.86
CA LEU A 140 11.59 -0.30 -5.14
C LEU A 140 11.57 -0.61 -6.64
N ALA A 141 11.33 0.38 -7.50
CA ALA A 141 11.34 0.19 -8.96
C ALA A 141 12.69 -0.28 -9.47
N GLU A 142 13.79 0.36 -9.04
CA GLU A 142 15.14 -0.01 -9.47
C GLU A 142 15.62 -1.29 -8.78
N LEU A 143 15.40 -1.39 -7.46
CA LEU A 143 15.90 -2.51 -6.67
C LEU A 143 15.21 -3.84 -7.05
N SER A 144 13.91 -3.82 -7.34
CA SER A 144 13.19 -5.01 -7.83
C SER A 144 13.72 -5.47 -9.18
N GLN A 145 13.97 -4.54 -10.11
CA GLN A 145 14.57 -4.86 -11.41
C GLN A 145 15.97 -5.47 -11.23
N LYS A 146 16.79 -4.92 -10.34
CA LYS A 146 18.12 -5.43 -10.03
C LYS A 146 18.06 -6.85 -9.46
N SER A 147 17.20 -7.08 -8.46
CA SER A 147 17.00 -8.41 -7.87
C SER A 147 16.61 -9.43 -8.92
N ALA A 148 15.62 -9.12 -9.76
CA ALA A 148 15.14 -10.03 -10.80
C ALA A 148 16.22 -10.36 -11.85
N LYS A 149 17.03 -9.37 -12.27
CA LYS A 149 18.14 -9.58 -13.23
C LYS A 149 19.27 -10.42 -12.66
N GLU A 150 19.51 -10.33 -11.36
CA GLU A 150 20.61 -11.00 -10.65
C GLU A 150 20.16 -12.33 -10.03
N GLY A 151 19.26 -13.06 -10.71
CA GLY A 151 18.82 -14.39 -10.30
C GLY A 151 17.91 -14.39 -9.06
N SER A 152 17.12 -13.34 -8.86
CA SER A 152 16.24 -13.17 -7.70
C SER A 152 16.98 -13.18 -6.35
N ARG A 153 18.23 -12.67 -6.32
CA ARG A 153 18.95 -12.55 -5.06
C ARG A 153 18.36 -11.43 -4.18
N PRO A 154 18.49 -11.51 -2.84
CA PRO A 154 18.14 -10.41 -1.95
C PRO A 154 18.94 -9.13 -2.26
N ILE A 155 18.24 -8.00 -2.30
CA ILE A 155 18.81 -6.66 -2.46
C ILE A 155 18.43 -5.82 -1.24
N PRO A 156 19.42 -5.25 -0.51
CA PRO A 156 19.14 -4.38 0.63
C PRO A 156 18.47 -3.08 0.18
N ILE A 157 17.54 -2.58 0.98
CA ILE A 157 16.86 -1.30 0.75
C ILE A 157 17.61 -0.21 1.53
N PRO A 158 18.00 0.91 0.89
CA PRO A 158 18.72 1.98 1.57
C PRO A 158 17.91 2.59 2.73
N ASP A 159 18.59 2.85 3.85
CA ASP A 159 18.01 3.65 4.93
C ASP A 159 18.16 5.15 4.62
N PHE A 160 17.16 5.71 3.97
CA PHE A 160 17.11 7.14 3.63
C PHE A 160 17.03 8.05 4.86
N THR A 161 16.62 7.52 6.01
CA THR A 161 16.53 8.27 7.27
C THR A 161 17.85 8.31 8.04
N ARG A 162 18.83 7.49 7.65
CA ARG A 162 20.12 7.33 8.35
C ARG A 162 19.95 6.93 9.82
N GLY A 163 19.09 5.95 10.07
CA GLY A 163 18.79 5.38 11.39
C GLY A 163 17.71 6.13 12.17
N ARG A 164 17.27 7.31 11.69
CA ARG A 164 16.29 8.16 12.39
C ARG A 164 14.87 7.61 12.35
N TRP A 165 14.58 6.61 11.50
CA TRP A 165 13.33 5.86 11.57
C TRP A 165 13.07 5.23 12.95
N LYS A 166 14.12 5.02 13.76
CA LYS A 166 14.00 4.54 15.16
C LYS A 166 13.49 5.60 16.14
N GLU A 167 13.56 6.88 15.78
CA GLU A 167 13.02 7.99 16.59
C GLU A 167 11.48 8.03 16.48
N LEU A 168 10.93 7.55 15.37
CA LEU A 168 9.50 7.49 15.11
C LEU A 168 8.89 6.25 15.77
N LYS A 169 7.94 6.45 16.69
CA LYS A 169 7.23 5.35 17.35
C LYS A 169 6.04 4.86 16.53
N GLU A 170 5.30 5.79 15.95
CA GLU A 170 4.09 5.54 15.17
C GLU A 170 3.85 6.69 14.19
N HIS A 171 3.08 6.40 13.14
CA HIS A 171 2.55 7.43 12.26
C HIS A 171 1.45 8.21 13.00
N ARG A 172 1.51 9.55 12.96
CA ARG A 172 0.56 10.42 13.65
C ARG A 172 -0.11 11.36 12.66
N PHE A 173 -1.43 11.28 12.58
CA PHE A 173 -2.23 12.30 11.90
C PHE A 173 -2.42 13.52 12.80
N TYR A 174 -2.17 14.70 12.26
CA TYR A 174 -2.37 15.99 12.94
C TYR A 174 -3.63 16.65 12.40
N PHE A 175 -4.75 16.48 13.11
CA PHE A 175 -6.03 17.15 12.83
C PHE A 175 -6.28 18.24 13.86
#